data_AF-A0A7S2CZ45-F1
#
_entry.id   AF-A0A7S2CZ45-F1
#
_cell.length_a   1.000
_cell.length_b   1.000
_cell.length_c   1.000
_cell.angle_alpha   90.00
_cell.angle_beta   90.00
_cell.angle_gamma   90.00
#
_symmetry.space_group_name_H-M   'P 1'
#
loop_
_entity.id
_entity.type
_entity.pdbx_description
1 polymer ?
#
loop_
_entity_poly.entity_id
_entity_poly.type
_entity_poly.pdbx_seq_one_letter_code
_entity_poly.pdbx_strand_id
1 'polypeptide(L)'
;SPSPSWATAARIAVSSSVVCTYPLAFTGLRDGVMSLLGIKQSTRNFRLTTMALLSVVTGLALAIRNVAFVVNLSGAIFGALTVYIFPCLLYLWIPNRKASAEAQFARVTVGGGVLLAVLGSVVAVLQEFAPGRLR
;
A
#
# COMPACT_ATOMS: atom_id res chain seq x y z
N SER A 1 15.16 4.50 -30.96
CA SER A 1 13.77 4.95 -30.88
C SER A 1 12.87 3.75 -31.06
N PRO A 2 12.17 3.32 -30.02
CA PRO A 2 11.38 2.11 -30.14
C PRO A 2 10.10 2.49 -30.94
N SER A 3 9.69 1.67 -31.92
CA SER A 3 8.55 1.88 -32.83
C SER A 3 7.17 2.13 -32.15
N PRO A 4 6.23 2.88 -32.73
CA PRO A 4 4.95 3.22 -32.07
C PRO A 4 4.05 2.00 -31.69
N SER A 5 4.34 0.81 -32.21
CA SER A 5 3.52 -0.41 -32.03
C SER A 5 3.67 -1.08 -30.66
N TRP A 6 4.88 -1.26 -30.12
CA TRP A 6 5.05 -1.89 -28.79
C TRP A 6 4.60 -0.95 -27.66
N ALA A 7 4.68 0.37 -27.84
CA ALA A 7 4.20 1.34 -26.86
C ALA A 7 2.68 1.24 -26.70
N THR A 8 1.98 1.05 -27.82
CA THR A 8 0.53 0.86 -27.83
C THR A 8 0.15 -0.50 -27.24
N ALA A 9 0.87 -1.57 -27.59
CA ALA A 9 0.67 -2.90 -27.01
C ALA A 9 0.87 -2.90 -25.47
N ALA A 10 1.91 -2.23 -24.99
CA ALA A 10 2.19 -2.08 -23.56
C ALA A 10 1.06 -1.32 -22.83
N ARG A 11 0.53 -0.24 -23.43
CA ARG A 11 -0.61 0.50 -22.85
C ARG A 11 -1.86 -0.37 -22.75
N ILE A 12 -2.14 -1.17 -23.78
CA ILE A 12 -3.30 -2.09 -23.77
C ILE A 12 -3.12 -3.14 -22.67
N ALA A 13 -1.95 -3.77 -22.56
CA ALA A 13 -1.66 -4.77 -21.53
C ALA A 13 -1.74 -4.19 -20.10
N VAL A 14 -1.22 -2.98 -19.87
CA VAL A 14 -1.33 -2.31 -18.57
C VAL A 14 -2.79 -1.97 -18.27
N SER A 15 -3.54 -1.47 -19.26
CA SER A 15 -4.95 -1.12 -19.06
C SER A 15 -5.81 -2.34 -18.70
N SER A 16 -5.59 -3.50 -19.36
CA SER A 16 -6.34 -4.72 -19.06
C SER A 16 -6.00 -5.26 -17.67
N SER A 17 -4.72 -5.20 -17.28
CA SER A 17 -4.27 -5.57 -15.94
C SER A 17 -4.94 -4.71 -14.85
N VAL A 18 -5.01 -3.39 -15.06
CA VAL A 18 -5.66 -2.47 -14.11
C VAL A 18 -7.16 -2.74 -14.00
N VAL A 19 -7.85 -3.00 -15.12
CA VAL A 19 -9.29 -3.33 -15.11
C VAL A 19 -9.59 -4.60 -14.32
N CYS A 20 -8.70 -5.60 -14.36
CA CYS A 20 -8.85 -6.83 -13.58
C CYS A 20 -8.45 -6.64 -12.11
N THR A 21 -7.39 -5.87 -11.86
CA THR A 21 -6.86 -5.64 -10.51
C THR A 21 -7.78 -4.75 -9.68
N TYR A 22 -8.41 -3.75 -10.29
CA TYR A 22 -9.28 -2.79 -9.59
C TYR A 22 -10.45 -3.44 -8.83
N PRO A 23 -11.29 -4.31 -9.43
CA PRO A 23 -12.37 -4.98 -8.70
C PRO A 23 -11.82 -5.92 -7.62
N LEU A 24 -10.70 -6.60 -7.88
CA LEU A 24 -10.11 -7.57 -6.96
C LEU A 24 -9.53 -6.90 -5.71
N ALA A 25 -8.82 -5.78 -5.90
CA ALA A 25 -8.32 -4.93 -4.81
C ALA A 25 -9.47 -4.30 -4.03
N PHE A 26 -10.53 -3.87 -4.72
CA PHE A 26 -11.69 -3.26 -4.09
C PHE A 26 -12.47 -4.25 -3.22
N THR A 27 -12.66 -5.50 -3.69
CA THR A 27 -13.27 -6.56 -2.88
C THR A 27 -12.43 -6.90 -1.66
N GLY A 28 -11.10 -6.97 -1.80
CA GLY A 28 -10.20 -7.24 -0.67
C GLY A 28 -10.22 -6.13 0.39
N LEU A 29 -10.20 -4.86 -0.02
CA LEU A 29 -10.28 -3.73 0.92
C LEU A 29 -11.61 -3.68 1.65
N ARG A 30 -12.70 -3.93 0.92
CA ARG A 30 -14.05 -4.02 1.48
C ARG A 30 -14.18 -5.15 2.50
N ASP A 31 -13.69 -6.35 2.17
CA ASP A 31 -13.72 -7.49 3.10
C ASP A 31 -12.82 -7.24 4.31
N GLY A 32 -11.67 -6.57 4.14
CA GLY A 32 -10.80 -6.13 5.23
C GLY A 32 -11.48 -5.15 6.18
N VAL A 33 -12.18 -4.13 5.65
CA VAL A 33 -12.93 -3.15 6.46
C VAL A 33 -14.11 -3.82 7.18
N MET A 34 -14.81 -4.74 6.54
CA MET A 34 -15.90 -5.50 7.16
C MET A 34 -15.39 -6.41 8.29
N SER A 35 -14.22 -7.03 8.09
CA SER A 35 -13.54 -7.83 9.12
C SER A 35 -13.10 -6.97 10.32
N LEU A 36 -12.53 -5.78 10.07
CA LEU A 36 -12.11 -4.85 11.13
C LEU A 36 -13.27 -4.31 11.96
N LEU A 37 -14.43 -4.07 11.34
CA LEU A 37 -15.61 -3.51 12.00
C LEU A 37 -16.52 -4.57 12.64
N GLY A 38 -16.27 -5.87 12.42
CA GLY A 38 -17.07 -6.96 13.01
C GLY A 38 -18.54 -7.00 12.54
N ILE A 39 -18.88 -6.33 11.45
CA ILE A 39 -20.27 -6.17 10.98
C ILE A 39 -20.67 -7.39 10.15
N LYS A 40 -21.69 -8.13 10.62
CA LYS A 40 -22.29 -9.29 9.92
C LYS A 40 -22.78 -8.88 8.52
N GLN A 41 -22.42 -9.65 7.49
CA GLN A 41 -22.79 -9.39 6.10
C GLN A 41 -24.31 -9.25 5.94
N SER A 42 -24.76 -8.01 5.73
CA SER A 42 -26.13 -7.70 5.30
C SER A 42 -26.07 -6.98 3.95
N THR A 43 -26.95 -7.36 3.03
CA THR A 43 -27.00 -6.91 1.62
C THR A 43 -27.10 -5.38 1.48
N ARG A 44 -27.60 -4.68 2.51
CA ARG A 44 -27.69 -3.21 2.56
C ARG A 44 -26.35 -2.57 2.93
N ASN A 45 -25.65 -3.13 3.91
CA ASN A 45 -24.28 -2.73 4.27
C ASN A 45 -23.33 -2.98 3.10
N PHE A 46 -23.63 -4.00 2.28
CA PHE A 46 -22.83 -4.31 1.11
C PHE A 46 -22.78 -3.14 0.10
N ARG A 47 -23.94 -2.61 -0.29
CA ARG A 47 -23.99 -1.50 -1.26
C ARG A 47 -23.48 -0.18 -0.67
N LEU A 48 -23.73 0.07 0.62
CA LEU A 48 -23.26 1.27 1.32
C LEU A 48 -21.74 1.32 1.47
N THR A 49 -21.09 0.23 1.91
CA THR A 49 -19.62 0.18 2.01
C THR A 49 -18.98 0.32 0.64
N THR A 50 -19.57 -0.27 -0.40
CA THR A 50 -19.08 -0.12 -1.78
C THR A 50 -19.20 1.33 -2.25
N MET A 51 -20.38 1.94 -2.15
CA MET A 51 -20.59 3.34 -2.53
C MET A 51 -19.67 4.30 -1.75
N ALA A 52 -19.52 4.10 -0.43
CA ALA A 52 -18.64 4.90 0.40
C ALA A 52 -17.17 4.76 -0.05
N LEU A 53 -16.70 3.53 -0.25
CA LEU A 53 -15.31 3.28 -0.65
C LEU A 53 -15.01 3.82 -2.05
N LEU A 54 -15.96 3.68 -2.99
CA LEU A 54 -15.86 4.33 -4.31
C LEU A 54 -15.82 5.85 -4.20
N SER A 55 -16.68 6.46 -3.38
CA SER A 55 -16.70 7.92 -3.21
C SER A 55 -15.40 8.48 -2.64
N VAL A 56 -14.78 7.75 -1.70
CA VAL A 56 -13.47 8.12 -1.12
C VAL A 56 -12.38 7.99 -2.17
N VAL A 57 -12.33 6.89 -2.93
CA VAL A 57 -11.33 6.70 -3.99
C VAL A 57 -11.48 7.76 -5.08
N THR A 58 -12.71 8.06 -5.52
CA THR A 58 -12.98 9.11 -6.50
C THR A 58 -12.63 10.50 -5.95
N GLY A 59 -12.94 10.79 -4.68
CA GLY A 59 -12.55 12.04 -4.04
C GLY A 59 -11.02 12.20 -3.96
N LEU A 60 -10.31 11.13 -3.63
CA LEU A 60 -8.85 11.12 -3.58
C LEU A 60 -8.22 11.27 -4.97
N ALA A 61 -8.82 10.65 -5.99
CA ALA A 61 -8.40 10.80 -7.39
C ALA A 61 -8.60 12.24 -7.92
N LEU A 62 -9.60 12.96 -7.42
CA LEU A 62 -9.82 14.37 -7.77
C LEU A 62 -8.87 15.31 -7.02
N ALA A 63 -8.52 14.99 -5.77
CA ALA A 63 -7.63 15.80 -4.95
C ALA A 63 -6.16 15.66 -5.34
N ILE A 64 -5.73 14.48 -5.82
CA ILE A 64 -4.32 14.18 -6.06
C ILE A 64 -4.02 14.03 -7.54
N ARG A 65 -3.32 15.02 -8.11
CA ARG A 65 -2.92 15.02 -9.52
C ARG A 65 -1.69 14.16 -9.79
N ASN A 66 -0.86 13.93 -8.77
CA ASN A 66 0.39 13.19 -8.84
C ASN A 66 0.22 11.75 -8.36
N VAL A 67 -0.16 10.85 -9.28
CA VAL A 67 -0.32 9.41 -8.98
C VAL A 67 0.96 8.76 -8.46
N ALA A 68 2.13 9.23 -8.91
CA ALA A 68 3.43 8.70 -8.49
C ALA A 68 3.68 8.94 -6.99
N PHE A 69 3.29 10.10 -6.46
CA PHE A 69 3.42 10.40 -5.04
C PHE A 69 2.57 9.48 -4.18
N VAL A 70 1.31 9.25 -4.56
CA VAL A 70 0.38 8.36 -3.82
C VAL A 70 0.90 6.93 -3.79
N VAL A 71 1.39 6.42 -4.92
CA VAL A 71 1.93 5.07 -5.01
C VAL A 71 3.19 4.94 -4.13
N ASN A 72 4.10 5.92 -4.18
CA ASN A 72 5.30 5.89 -3.35
C ASN A 72 4.99 6.01 -1.86
N LEU A 73 4.06 6.89 -1.47
CA LEU A 73 3.66 7.08 -0.08
C LEU A 73 2.95 5.85 0.49
N SER A 74 1.95 5.32 -0.23
CA SER A 74 1.23 4.12 0.20
C SER A 74 2.16 2.91 0.25
N GLY A 75 3.03 2.71 -0.76
CA GLY A 75 4.03 1.64 -0.76
C GLY A 75 5.00 1.73 0.42
N ALA A 76 5.48 2.93 0.76
CA ALA A 76 6.36 3.14 1.92
C ALA A 76 5.64 2.85 3.24
N ILE A 77 4.40 3.35 3.41
CA ILE A 77 3.62 3.15 4.64
C ILE A 77 3.26 1.67 4.81
N PHE A 78 2.67 1.03 3.80
CA PHE A 78 2.27 -0.38 3.87
C PHE A 78 3.48 -1.33 3.93
N GLY A 79 4.58 -1.01 3.26
CA GLY A 79 5.83 -1.74 3.36
C GLY A 79 6.40 -1.67 4.78
N ALA A 80 6.46 -0.47 5.37
CA ALA A 80 6.90 -0.28 6.75
C ALA A 80 5.98 -1.00 7.75
N LEU A 81 4.65 -0.84 7.59
CA LEU A 81 3.67 -1.55 8.39
C LEU A 81 3.88 -3.06 8.31
N THR A 82 4.08 -3.60 7.12
CA THR A 82 4.18 -5.06 6.95
C THR A 82 5.50 -5.61 7.49
N VAL A 83 6.61 -4.94 7.22
CA VAL A 83 7.95 -5.41 7.64
C VAL A 83 8.20 -5.17 9.13
N TYR A 84 7.56 -4.18 9.77
CA TYR A 84 7.74 -3.88 11.20
C TYR A 84 6.62 -4.37 12.10
N ILE A 85 5.36 -4.09 11.74
CA ILE A 85 4.24 -4.33 12.65
C ILE A 85 3.89 -5.82 12.72
N PHE A 86 3.91 -6.57 11.62
CA PHE A 86 3.63 -8.01 11.68
C PHE A 86 4.61 -8.81 12.55
N PRO A 87 5.95 -8.67 12.44
CA PRO A 87 6.85 -9.41 13.31
C PRO A 87 6.75 -8.93 14.77
N CYS A 88 6.54 -7.63 15.03
CA CYS A 88 6.31 -7.13 16.38
C CYS A 88 5.03 -7.70 17.01
N LEU A 89 3.93 -7.73 16.26
CA LEU A 89 2.66 -8.24 16.74
C LEU A 89 2.72 -9.76 16.96
N LEU A 90 3.33 -10.50 16.04
CA LEU A 90 3.55 -11.94 16.16
C LEU A 90 4.40 -12.27 17.38
N TYR A 91 5.46 -11.49 17.62
CA TYR A 91 6.34 -11.68 18.78
C TYR A 91 5.63 -11.40 20.11
N LEU A 92 4.76 -10.39 20.16
CA LEU A 92 3.96 -10.07 21.36
C LEU A 92 2.86 -11.09 21.65
N TRP A 93 2.33 -11.76 20.63
CA TRP A 93 1.26 -12.76 20.78
C TRP A 93 1.73 -14.16 21.16
N ILE A 94 3.03 -14.46 21.10
CA ILE A 94 3.58 -15.77 21.46
C ILE A 94 3.99 -15.74 22.95
N PRO A 95 3.25 -16.40 23.88
CA PRO A 95 3.43 -16.17 25.32
C PRO A 95 4.68 -16.79 25.96
N ASN A 96 5.64 -17.37 25.22
CA ASN A 96 6.68 -18.21 25.87
C ASN A 96 7.97 -18.47 25.07
N ARG A 97 8.74 -17.45 24.66
CA ARG A 97 10.06 -17.65 24.00
C ARG A 97 11.20 -17.02 24.79
N LYS A 98 12.21 -17.84 25.14
CA LYS A 98 13.53 -17.43 25.62
C LYS A 98 14.29 -16.76 24.48
N ALA A 99 14.28 -15.43 24.47
CA ALA A 99 14.81 -14.62 23.40
C ALA A 99 16.25 -14.17 23.70
N SER A 100 17.21 -14.57 22.86
CA SER A 100 18.51 -13.90 22.87
C SER A 100 19.09 -13.73 21.47
N ALA A 101 19.15 -14.79 20.65
CA ALA A 101 19.67 -14.67 19.28
C ALA A 101 18.61 -14.24 18.25
N GLU A 102 17.41 -14.83 18.27
CA GLU A 102 16.35 -14.53 17.29
C GLU A 102 15.75 -13.12 17.48
N ALA A 103 15.64 -12.64 18.72
CA ALA A 103 15.16 -11.28 18.99
C ALA A 103 16.18 -10.20 18.57
N GLN A 104 17.48 -10.52 18.56
CA GLN A 104 18.50 -9.60 18.08
C GLN A 104 18.46 -9.51 16.55
N PHE A 105 18.28 -10.63 15.85
CA PHE A 105 18.04 -10.63 14.41
C PHE A 105 16.74 -9.89 14.05
N ALA A 106 15.66 -10.13 14.80
CA ALA A 106 14.40 -9.42 14.62
C ALA A 106 14.55 -7.91 14.81
N ARG A 107 15.30 -7.46 15.83
CA ARG A 107 15.59 -6.03 16.06
C ARG A 107 16.42 -5.41 14.94
N VAL A 108 17.38 -6.14 14.37
CA VAL A 108 18.19 -5.66 13.24
C VAL A 108 17.33 -5.53 11.97
N THR A 109 16.46 -6.50 11.69
CA THR A 109 15.52 -6.40 10.55
C THR A 109 14.53 -5.27 10.76
N VAL A 110 14.07 -5.06 12.00
CA VAL A 110 13.17 -3.96 12.37
C VAL A 110 13.86 -2.60 12.20
N GLY A 111 15.05 -2.43 12.74
CA GLY A 111 15.81 -1.18 12.55
C GLY A 111 16.16 -0.94 11.09
N GLY A 112 16.56 -2.01 10.39
CA GLY A 112 17.05 -1.98 9.01
C GLY A 112 16.07 -1.37 8.03
N GLY A 113 14.77 -1.62 8.17
CA GLY A 113 13.85 -0.92 7.27
C GLY A 113 12.89 0.07 7.92
N VAL A 114 12.92 0.31 9.24
CA VAL A 114 12.49 1.64 9.73
C VAL A 114 13.37 2.68 9.05
N LEU A 115 14.66 2.39 8.90
CA LEU A 115 15.61 3.21 8.16
C LEU A 115 15.25 3.32 6.67
N LEU A 116 14.95 2.20 5.99
CA LEU A 116 14.48 2.21 4.59
C LEU A 116 13.12 2.90 4.41
N ALA A 117 12.21 2.80 5.38
CA ALA A 117 10.90 3.47 5.36
C ALA A 117 11.03 4.98 5.52
N VAL A 118 11.87 5.43 6.46
CA VAL A 118 12.18 6.85 6.65
C VAL A 118 12.89 7.40 5.42
N LEU A 119 13.89 6.70 4.89
CA LEU A 119 14.58 7.10 3.65
C LEU A 119 13.61 7.16 2.46
N GLY A 120 12.78 6.13 2.28
CA GLY A 120 11.79 6.09 1.20
C GLY A 120 10.75 7.22 1.30
N SER A 121 10.28 7.53 2.51
CA SER A 121 9.35 8.62 2.76
C SER A 121 10.00 9.99 2.49
N VAL A 122 11.25 10.20 2.93
CA VAL A 122 12.02 11.41 2.64
C VAL A 122 12.28 11.58 1.14
N VAL A 123 12.64 10.51 0.43
CA VAL A 123 12.85 10.56 -1.04
C VAL A 123 11.54 10.88 -1.76
N ALA A 124 10.41 10.31 -1.35
CA ALA A 124 9.11 10.61 -1.94
C ALA A 124 8.71 12.08 -1.74
N VAL A 125 8.97 12.65 -0.56
CA VAL A 125 8.72 14.07 -0.27
C VAL A 125 9.67 14.99 -1.04
N LEU A 126 10.94 14.63 -1.16
CA LEU A 126 11.94 15.40 -1.93
C LEU A 126 11.62 15.42 -3.43
N GLN A 127 11.11 14.32 -3.98
CA GLN A 127 10.68 14.27 -5.37
C GLN A 127 9.47 15.18 -5.64
N GLU A 128 8.56 15.33 -4.68
CA GLU A 128 7.39 16.22 -4.81
C GLU A 128 7.78 17.71 -4.70
N PHE A 129 8.69 18.06 -3.79
CA PHE A 129 9.06 19.46 -3.53
C PHE A 129 10.23 20.00 -4.38
N ALA A 130 11.04 19.15 -5.01
CA ALA A 130 12.22 19.60 -5.76
C ALA A 130 12.35 18.94 -7.15
N PRO A 131 11.45 19.22 -8.12
CA PRO A 131 11.61 18.74 -9.50
C PRO A 131 12.78 19.40 -10.26
N GLY A 132 13.53 20.33 -9.65
CA GLY A 132 14.56 21.13 -10.31
C GLY A 132 16.03 20.76 -10.05
N ARG A 133 16.36 19.74 -9.23
CA ARG A 133 17.76 19.45 -8.84
C ARG A 133 18.29 18.08 -9.28
N LEU A 134 17.50 17.28 -9.98
CA LEU A 134 17.93 16.00 -10.56
C LEU A 134 17.43 15.91 -12.01
N ARG A 135 18.13 16.61 -12.91
CA ARG A 135 18.28 16.23 -14.32
C ARG A 135 19.67 15.64 -14.48
#